data_AF-A0A0B1SH05-F1
#
_entry.id   AF-A0A0B1SH05-F1
#
_cell.length_a   1.000
_cell.length_b   1.000
_cell.length_c   1.000
_cell.angle_alpha   90.00
_cell.angle_beta   90.00
_cell.angle_gamma   90.00
#
_symmetry.space_group_name_H-M   'P 1'
#
loop_
_entity.id
_entity.type
_entity.pdbx_description
1 polymer ?
#
loop_
_entity_poly.entity_id
_entity_poly.type
_entity_poly.pdbx_seq_one_letter_code
_entity_poly.pdbx_strand_id
1 'polypeptide(L)'
;MKKIVFLATLFSISSTLVANEEEEENDCKWICEGLLSDYNDLVNSDAKDNLTAITEELADACSKDIDFAKFVKDPIDTACPEFCEKFIPVILKDEKLKSNLLQEPTAYAETMDEFCGRYDYSARK
;
A
#
# COMPACT_ATOMS: atom_id res chain seq x y z
N MET A 1 -7.72 -35.04 64.51
CA MET A 1 -7.55 -35.54 63.11
C MET A 1 -7.54 -34.33 62.19
N LYS A 2 -6.43 -34.12 61.46
CA LYS A 2 -6.22 -33.00 60.52
C LYS A 2 -7.00 -33.26 59.23
N LYS A 3 -7.73 -32.27 58.73
CA LYS A 3 -8.13 -32.21 57.31
C LYS A 3 -7.74 -30.85 56.77
N ILE A 4 -6.63 -30.85 56.04
CA ILE A 4 -6.19 -29.78 55.16
C ILE A 4 -7.15 -29.81 53.97
N VAL A 5 -7.84 -28.71 53.68
CA VAL A 5 -8.59 -28.55 52.43
C VAL A 5 -7.80 -27.58 51.56
N PHE A 6 -7.37 -28.11 50.42
CA PHE A 6 -6.60 -27.42 49.40
C PHE A 6 -7.41 -26.29 48.76
N LEU A 7 -6.75 -25.14 48.56
CA LEU A 7 -7.18 -24.07 47.67
C LEU A 7 -7.33 -24.62 46.24
N ALA A 8 -8.41 -24.25 45.56
CA ALA A 8 -8.46 -24.20 44.10
C ALA A 8 -8.86 -22.77 43.70
N THR A 9 -7.84 -21.98 43.37
CA THR A 9 -7.97 -20.65 42.77
C THR A 9 -8.50 -20.79 41.35
N LEU A 10 -9.73 -20.33 41.11
CA LEU A 10 -10.27 -20.11 39.77
C LEU A 10 -9.65 -18.83 39.19
N PHE A 11 -8.48 -18.98 38.57
CA PHE A 11 -7.93 -17.95 37.70
C PHE A 11 -8.63 -18.12 36.35
N SER A 12 -9.76 -17.43 36.17
CA SER A 12 -10.40 -17.30 34.87
C SER A 12 -9.47 -16.49 33.97
N ILE A 13 -8.62 -17.20 33.23
CA ILE A 13 -7.93 -16.66 32.06
C ILE A 13 -9.05 -16.41 31.05
N SER A 14 -9.64 -15.23 31.11
CA SER A 14 -10.35 -14.68 29.96
C SER A 14 -9.29 -14.55 28.88
N SER A 15 -9.19 -15.56 28.02
CA SER A 15 -8.48 -15.46 26.77
C SER A 15 -9.14 -14.31 26.02
N THR A 16 -8.56 -13.12 26.16
CA THR A 16 -8.77 -12.05 25.20
C THR A 16 -8.38 -12.68 23.87
N LEU A 17 -9.38 -12.95 23.04
CA LEU A 17 -9.17 -13.17 21.62
C LEU A 17 -8.29 -12.00 21.18
N VAL A 18 -7.01 -12.28 20.94
CA VAL A 18 -6.21 -11.41 20.08
C VAL A 18 -6.95 -11.54 18.76
N ALA A 19 -7.75 -10.52 18.43
CA ALA A 19 -8.19 -10.34 17.08
C ALA A 19 -6.91 -10.29 16.26
N ASN A 20 -6.63 -11.36 15.54
CA ASN A 20 -5.88 -11.24 14.30
C ASN A 20 -6.70 -10.24 13.50
N GLU A 21 -6.29 -8.97 13.51
CA GLU A 21 -6.54 -8.10 12.39
C GLU A 21 -5.83 -8.80 11.23
N GLU A 22 -6.57 -9.67 10.53
CA GLU A 22 -6.21 -9.99 9.15
C GLU A 22 -6.09 -8.63 8.49
N GLU A 23 -4.85 -8.24 8.23
CA GLU A 23 -4.49 -7.04 7.50
C GLU A 23 -5.34 -7.07 6.23
N GLU A 24 -6.43 -6.32 6.23
CA GLU A 24 -7.35 -6.24 5.12
C GLU A 24 -6.51 -5.65 3.99
N GLU A 25 -6.03 -6.54 3.12
CA GLU A 25 -5.08 -6.23 2.06
C GLU A 25 -5.73 -5.11 1.24
N ASN A 26 -5.23 -3.89 1.46
CA ASN A 26 -5.89 -2.70 0.94
C ASN A 26 -5.85 -2.81 -0.58
N ASP A 27 -7.03 -2.92 -1.19
CA ASP A 27 -7.19 -3.08 -2.64
C ASP A 27 -6.57 -1.96 -3.47
N CYS A 28 -6.18 -0.85 -2.84
CA CYS A 28 -5.46 0.23 -3.49
C CYS A 28 -3.93 0.14 -3.28
N LYS A 29 -3.47 -0.62 -2.29
CA LYS A 29 -2.05 -0.81 -1.98
C LYS A 29 -1.31 -1.52 -3.10
N TRP A 30 -1.86 -2.63 -3.62
CA TRP A 30 -1.22 -3.33 -4.74
C TRP A 30 -1.15 -2.48 -6.03
N ILE A 31 -2.17 -1.65 -6.30
CA ILE A 31 -2.15 -0.69 -7.42
C ILE A 31 -1.09 0.39 -7.17
N CYS A 32 -0.97 0.88 -5.93
CA CYS A 32 0.09 1.80 -5.54
C CYS A 32 1.48 1.19 -5.76
N GLU A 33 1.70 -0.04 -5.33
CA GLU A 33 2.98 -0.74 -5.49
C GLU A 33 3.33 -0.98 -6.96
N GLY A 34 2.37 -1.43 -7.77
CA GLY A 34 2.56 -1.58 -9.22
C GLY A 34 2.98 -0.26 -9.87
N LEU A 35 2.28 0.83 -9.56
CA LEU A 35 2.55 2.13 -10.14
C LEU A 35 3.87 2.76 -9.65
N LEU A 36 4.29 2.51 -8.41
CA LEU A 36 5.62 2.90 -7.93
C LEU A 36 6.74 2.12 -8.62
N SER A 37 6.49 0.85 -8.98
CA SER A 37 7.41 0.05 -9.76
C SER A 37 7.59 0.61 -11.17
N ASP A 38 6.49 0.92 -11.86
CA ASP A 38 6.53 1.54 -13.18
C ASP A 38 7.22 2.91 -13.12
N TYR A 39 6.91 3.73 -12.10
CA TYR A 39 7.59 5.00 -11.89
C TYR A 39 9.10 4.82 -11.75
N ASN A 40 9.55 3.85 -10.95
CA ASN A 40 10.95 3.55 -10.76
C ASN A 40 11.63 3.15 -12.08
N ASP A 41 11.00 2.29 -12.88
CA ASP A 41 11.53 1.89 -14.19
C ASP A 41 11.64 3.09 -15.14
N LEU A 42 10.64 3.97 -15.16
CA LEU A 42 10.62 5.17 -15.99
C LEU A 42 11.72 6.17 -15.61
N VAL A 43 11.93 6.44 -14.31
CA VAL A 43 12.99 7.38 -13.88
C VAL A 43 14.41 6.82 -14.02
N ASN A 44 14.54 5.50 -14.16
CA ASN A 44 15.81 4.83 -14.47
C ASN A 44 16.03 4.62 -15.98
N SER A 45 15.02 4.89 -16.80
CA SER A 45 15.10 4.80 -18.27
C SER A 45 15.70 6.06 -18.91
N ASP A 46 15.89 6.00 -20.24
CA ASP A 46 16.28 7.17 -21.05
C ASP A 46 15.20 8.29 -21.06
N ALA A 47 13.97 8.01 -20.62
CA ALA A 47 12.87 8.97 -20.57
C ALA A 47 12.88 9.86 -19.30
N LYS A 48 13.81 9.66 -18.37
CA LYS A 48 13.84 10.31 -17.04
C LYS A 48 13.75 11.85 -17.03
N ASP A 49 14.18 12.51 -18.10
CA ASP A 49 14.20 13.97 -18.21
C ASP A 49 12.93 14.54 -18.89
N ASN A 50 12.05 13.67 -19.41
CA ASN A 50 10.80 14.07 -20.06
C ASN A 50 9.60 13.85 -19.13
N LEU A 51 9.36 14.82 -18.24
CA LEU A 51 8.24 14.77 -17.28
C LEU A 51 6.89 14.54 -17.95
N THR A 52 6.67 15.06 -19.16
CA THR A 52 5.41 14.88 -19.91
C THR A 52 5.23 13.42 -20.30
N ALA A 53 6.28 12.80 -20.88
CA ALA A 53 6.23 11.38 -21.23
C ALA A 53 6.04 10.49 -20.01
N ILE A 54 6.77 10.74 -18.91
CA ILE A 54 6.59 10.00 -17.65
C ILE A 54 5.16 10.12 -17.14
N THR A 55 4.56 11.31 -17.20
CA THR A 55 3.18 11.52 -16.73
C THR A 55 2.17 10.75 -17.59
N GLU A 56 2.34 10.78 -18.91
CA GLU A 56 1.46 10.06 -19.84
C GLU A 56 1.58 8.53 -19.67
N GLU A 57 2.79 8.01 -19.53
CA GLU A 57 3.04 6.57 -19.33
C GLU A 57 2.49 6.08 -17.98
N LEU A 58 2.67 6.86 -16.91
CA LEU A 58 2.07 6.54 -15.60
C LEU A 58 0.54 6.58 -15.63
N ALA A 59 -0.05 7.50 -16.39
CA ALA A 59 -1.51 7.58 -16.52
C ALA A 59 -2.09 6.36 -17.25
N ASP A 60 -1.42 5.91 -18.32
CA ASP A 60 -1.80 4.71 -19.07
C ASP A 60 -1.62 3.44 -18.22
N ALA A 61 -0.48 3.30 -17.53
CA ALA A 61 -0.21 2.18 -16.62
C ALA A 61 -1.26 2.11 -15.49
N CYS A 62 -1.49 3.23 -14.81
CA CYS A 62 -2.46 3.29 -13.72
C CYS A 62 -3.89 2.93 -14.19
N SER A 63 -4.30 3.41 -15.36
CA SER A 63 -5.62 3.06 -15.91
C SER A 63 -5.74 1.55 -16.16
N LYS A 64 -4.69 0.91 -16.69
CA LYS A 64 -4.66 -0.53 -16.93
C LYS A 64 -4.71 -1.33 -15.63
N ASP A 65 -3.97 -0.91 -14.61
CA ASP A 65 -3.99 -1.56 -13.30
C ASP A 65 -5.36 -1.45 -12.63
N ILE A 66 -6.00 -0.27 -12.71
CA ILE A 66 -7.36 -0.06 -12.22
C ILE A 66 -8.36 -0.95 -12.99
N ASP A 67 -8.26 -1.05 -14.31
CA ASP A 67 -9.14 -1.89 -15.12
C ASP A 67 -8.93 -3.38 -14.85
N PHE A 68 -7.68 -3.81 -14.67
CA PHE A 68 -7.37 -5.17 -14.25
C PHE A 68 -7.89 -5.44 -12.83
N ALA A 69 -7.74 -4.50 -11.92
CA ALA A 69 -8.26 -4.60 -10.57
C ALA A 69 -9.78 -4.78 -10.56
N LYS A 70 -10.51 -3.99 -11.36
CA LYS A 70 -11.97 -4.12 -11.54
C LYS A 70 -12.38 -5.50 -12.06
N PHE A 71 -11.54 -6.11 -12.90
CA PHE A 71 -11.80 -7.44 -13.42
C PHE A 71 -11.63 -8.53 -12.34
N VAL A 72 -10.68 -8.35 -11.42
CA VAL A 72 -10.33 -9.35 -10.40
C VAL A 72 -11.11 -9.17 -9.09
N LYS A 73 -11.38 -7.92 -8.67
CA LYS A 73 -12.08 -7.55 -7.43
C LYS A 73 -13.16 -6.49 -7.71
N ASP A 74 -14.33 -6.64 -7.10
CA ASP A 74 -15.47 -5.73 -7.22
C ASP A 74 -15.94 -5.27 -5.83
N PRO A 75 -16.13 -3.95 -5.54
CA PRO A 75 -15.92 -2.77 -6.40
C PRO A 75 -14.66 -1.93 -6.08
N ILE A 76 -13.66 -1.96 -6.97
CA ILE A 76 -12.44 -1.13 -6.89
C ILE A 76 -12.72 0.37 -7.00
N ASP A 77 -13.71 0.78 -7.81
CA ASP A 77 -14.06 2.20 -7.95
C ASP A 77 -14.50 2.85 -6.64
N THR A 78 -15.03 2.05 -5.70
CA THR A 78 -15.42 2.53 -4.38
C THR A 78 -14.24 2.54 -3.41
N ALA A 79 -13.35 1.54 -3.51
CA ALA A 79 -12.15 1.45 -2.69
C ALA A 79 -11.11 2.53 -3.03
N CYS A 80 -10.90 2.79 -4.33
CA CYS A 80 -9.81 3.62 -4.84
C CYS A 80 -10.34 4.76 -5.74
N PRO A 81 -11.21 5.66 -5.25
CA PRO A 81 -11.87 6.66 -6.08
C PRO A 81 -10.88 7.70 -6.63
N GLU A 82 -10.87 7.86 -7.96
CA GLU A 82 -10.00 8.80 -8.68
C GLU A 82 -8.50 8.57 -8.40
N PHE A 83 -8.10 7.31 -8.15
CA PHE A 83 -6.74 6.96 -7.71
C PHE A 83 -5.65 7.56 -8.60
N CYS A 84 -5.70 7.32 -9.92
CA CYS A 84 -4.68 7.79 -10.85
C CYS A 84 -4.53 9.32 -10.85
N GLU A 85 -5.65 10.04 -10.87
CA GLU A 85 -5.67 11.51 -10.89
C GLU A 85 -5.06 12.11 -9.62
N LYS A 86 -5.19 11.44 -8.47
CA LYS A 86 -4.66 11.89 -7.18
C LYS A 86 -3.24 11.45 -6.95
N PHE A 87 -2.92 10.21 -7.29
CA PHE A 87 -1.66 9.57 -6.93
C PHE A 87 -0.50 10.03 -7.81
N ILE A 88 -0.69 10.10 -9.14
CA ILE A 88 0.38 10.46 -10.09
C ILE A 88 1.00 11.83 -9.75
N PRO A 89 0.22 12.90 -9.50
CA PRO A 89 0.80 14.19 -9.11
C PRO A 89 1.55 14.16 -7.78
N VAL A 90 1.20 13.25 -6.85
CA VAL A 90 1.88 13.10 -5.56
C VAL A 90 3.27 12.51 -5.78
N ILE A 91 3.35 11.36 -6.46
CA ILE A 91 4.65 10.68 -6.67
C ILE A 91 5.60 11.48 -7.56
N LEU A 92 5.06 12.24 -8.53
CA LEU A 92 5.87 13.10 -9.39
C LEU A 92 6.46 14.32 -8.66
N LYS A 93 5.87 14.73 -7.54
CA LYS A 93 6.32 15.88 -6.73
C LYS A 93 7.15 15.49 -5.52
N ASP A 94 7.12 14.22 -5.12
CA ASP A 94 7.82 13.73 -3.94
C ASP A 94 9.29 13.41 -4.24
N GLU A 95 10.14 14.43 -4.11
CA GLU A 95 11.59 14.30 -4.29
C GLU A 95 12.23 13.30 -3.31
N LYS A 96 11.63 13.11 -2.12
CA LYS A 96 12.14 12.16 -1.13
C LYS A 96 11.83 10.73 -1.57
N LEU A 97 10.60 10.47 -2.00
CA LEU A 97 10.20 9.19 -2.58
C LEU A 97 11.11 8.85 -3.76
N LYS A 98 11.27 9.78 -4.71
CA LYS A 98 12.18 9.61 -5.84
C LYS A 98 13.60 9.27 -5.40
N SER A 99 14.16 10.02 -4.45
CA SER A 99 15.51 9.74 -3.94
C SER A 99 15.62 8.41 -3.21
N ASN A 100 14.55 7.91 -2.60
CA ASN A 100 14.55 6.65 -1.84
C ASN A 100 14.34 5.43 -2.75
N LEU A 101 13.48 5.54 -3.77
CA LEU A 101 13.28 4.49 -4.77
C LEU A 101 14.56 4.20 -5.57
N LEU A 102 15.41 5.21 -5.76
CA LEU A 102 16.71 5.09 -6.44
C LEU A 102 17.83 4.44 -5.59
N GLN A 103 17.54 3.99 -4.36
CA GLN A 103 18.52 3.34 -3.49
C GLN A 103 18.58 1.81 -3.73
N GLU A 104 19.46 1.12 -3.00
CA GLU A 104 19.65 -0.34 -3.07
C GLU A 104 18.31 -1.13 -3.00
N PRO A 105 18.22 -2.32 -3.62
CA PRO A 105 16.95 -3.06 -3.78
C PRO A 105 16.19 -3.36 -2.49
N THR A 106 16.88 -3.50 -1.35
CA THR A 106 16.23 -3.72 -0.05
C THR A 106 15.55 -2.47 0.48
N ALA A 107 16.14 -1.29 0.26
CA ALA A 107 15.55 -0.02 0.65
C ALA A 107 14.37 0.35 -0.26
N TYR A 108 14.42 -0.06 -1.53
CA TYR A 108 13.33 0.10 -2.50
C TYR A 108 12.03 -0.57 -2.04
N ALA A 109 12.10 -1.86 -1.68
CA ALA A 109 10.92 -2.62 -1.26
C ALA A 109 10.30 -2.05 0.04
N GLU A 110 11.13 -1.71 1.03
CA GLU A 110 10.67 -1.09 2.28
C GLU A 110 10.05 0.29 2.04
N THR A 111 10.65 1.10 1.16
CA THR A 111 10.13 2.43 0.79
C THR A 111 8.75 2.32 0.14
N MET A 112 8.57 1.37 -0.78
CA MET A 112 7.28 1.15 -1.43
C MET A 112 6.21 0.72 -0.44
N ASP A 113 6.51 -0.31 0.37
CA ASP A 113 5.57 -0.85 1.35
C ASP A 113 5.17 0.22 2.39
N GLU A 114 6.15 0.99 2.91
CA GLU A 114 5.88 2.08 3.86
C GLU A 114 5.06 3.21 3.22
N PHE A 115 5.38 3.60 1.99
CA PHE A 115 4.66 4.66 1.30
C PHE A 115 3.23 4.25 0.99
N CYS A 116 3.03 3.10 0.36
CA CYS A 116 1.72 2.58 0.00
C CYS A 116 0.90 2.17 1.23
N GLY A 117 1.52 1.72 2.32
CA GLY A 117 0.84 1.43 3.59
C GLY A 117 0.31 2.69 4.29
N ARG A 118 0.91 3.86 4.06
CA ARG A 118 0.53 5.13 4.71
C ARG A 118 -0.25 6.09 3.81
N TYR A 119 -0.36 5.81 2.53
CA TYR A 119 -1.08 6.67 1.60
C TYR A 119 -2.57 6.72 1.94
N ASP A 120 -3.15 7.93 1.96
CA ASP A 120 -4.58 8.12 2.20
C ASP A 120 -5.38 7.92 0.90
N TYR A 121 -5.81 6.68 0.67
CA TYR A 121 -6.67 6.31 -0.46
C TYR A 121 -8.09 6.86 -0.35
N SER A 122 -8.50 7.29 0.84
CA SER A 122 -9.86 7.72 1.14
C SER A 122 -10.10 9.21 0.89
N ALA A 123 -9.04 10.00 0.63
CA ALA A 123 -9.11 11.43 0.43
C ALA A 123 -10.10 11.80 -0.70
N ARG A 124 -11.35 12.06 -0.32
CA ARG A 124 -12.36 12.72 -1.16
C ARG A 124 -12.09 14.22 -1.03
N LYS A 125 -12.08 14.92 -2.17
CA LYS A 125 -11.99 16.39 -2.20
C LYS A 125 -13.04 17.04 -1.32
#